data_AF-A0A2H0S0A0-F1
#
_entry.id   AF-A0A2H0S0A0-F1
#
_cell.length_a   1.000
_cell.length_b   1.000
_cell.length_c   1.000
_cell.angle_alpha   90.00
_cell.angle_beta   90.00
_cell.angle_gamma   90.00
#
_symmetry.space_group_name_H-M   'P 1'
#
loop_
_entity.id
_entity.type
_entity.pdbx_description
1 polymer ?
#
loop_
_entity_poly.entity_id
_entity_poly.type
_entity_poly.pdbx_seq_one_letter_code
_entity_poly.pdbx_strand_id
1 'polypeptide(L)'
;MNYLFTFFFFTGLLLTSCIPSDGSTNEDIHVFSPQSKSIVAQTFTIEGEARGYWYFEATFPLRIEDKDGHTLLQSYATAQDDWMTEEYVPFTEELSVEVSEDTPSVLILEKSNPSGLPEHAAEIRIPITITPGLSPPNTP
;
A
#
# COMPACT_ATOMS: atom_id res chain seq x y z
N MET A 1 30.61 61.86 24.61
CA MET A 1 31.05 62.18 23.24
C MET A 1 30.88 60.91 22.40
N ASN A 2 29.68 60.66 21.86
CA ASN A 2 29.30 60.82 20.43
C ASN A 2 29.96 59.75 19.52
N TYR A 3 29.32 58.98 18.64
CA TYR A 3 27.93 58.71 18.23
C TYR A 3 27.94 57.50 17.25
N LEU A 4 26.83 56.73 17.21
CA LEU A 4 26.19 56.06 16.04
C LEU A 4 26.90 54.92 15.26
N PHE A 5 26.27 53.73 15.22
CA PHE A 5 25.59 53.24 14.00
C PHE A 5 24.62 52.09 14.31
N THR A 6 23.37 52.28 13.90
CA THR A 6 22.26 51.34 13.96
C THR A 6 22.34 50.35 12.80
N PHE A 7 22.11 49.07 13.04
CA PHE A 7 21.54 48.16 12.03
C PHE A 7 20.48 47.28 12.71
N PHE A 8 19.22 47.64 12.48
CA PHE A 8 18.11 46.71 12.56
C PHE A 8 18.20 45.78 11.36
N PHE A 9 18.26 44.47 11.57
CA PHE A 9 17.81 43.52 10.56
C PHE A 9 16.68 42.64 11.12
N PHE A 10 15.70 42.57 10.25
CA PHE A 10 14.35 42.09 10.38
C PHE A 10 14.34 40.56 10.36
N THR A 11 13.41 39.96 11.12
CA THR A 11 12.70 38.71 10.82
C THR A 11 13.49 37.45 10.47
N GLY A 12 13.29 36.42 11.29
CA GLY A 12 13.56 35.03 10.93
C GLY A 12 12.71 34.10 11.77
N LEU A 13 11.41 34.06 11.48
CA LEU A 13 10.47 33.05 11.94
C LEU A 13 11.08 31.66 11.67
N LEU A 14 11.46 30.92 12.71
CA LEU A 14 11.77 29.50 12.58
C LEU A 14 10.45 28.81 12.23
N LEU A 15 10.18 28.66 10.94
CA LEU A 15 9.21 27.69 10.45
C LEU A 15 9.80 26.33 10.78
N THR A 16 9.42 25.79 11.93
CA THR A 16 9.46 24.35 12.17
C THR A 16 8.73 23.73 10.99
N SER A 17 9.48 23.09 10.09
CA SER A 17 8.91 22.22 9.09
C SER A 17 8.01 21.23 9.82
N CYS A 18 6.70 21.40 9.66
CA CYS A 18 5.80 20.28 9.87
C CYS A 18 6.21 19.26 8.80
N ILE A 19 6.93 18.21 9.21
CA ILE A 19 7.06 17.02 8.39
C ILE A 19 5.79 16.23 8.68
N PRO A 20 4.80 16.19 7.76
CA PRO A 20 3.79 15.16 7.85
C PRO A 20 4.51 13.83 7.58
N SER A 21 4.74 13.04 8.62
CA SER A 21 5.08 11.62 8.47
C SER A 21 3.79 10.89 8.09
N ASP A 22 3.40 11.02 6.83
CA ASP A 22 2.19 10.41 6.29
C ASP A 22 2.53 9.02 5.73
N GLY A 23 1.92 7.99 6.34
CA GLY A 23 1.73 6.62 5.84
C GLY A 23 2.85 5.93 5.07
N SER A 24 3.64 5.10 5.76
CA SER A 24 4.28 3.86 5.27
C SER A 24 4.50 3.74 3.74
N THR A 25 5.23 4.65 3.12
CA THR A 25 5.75 4.45 1.77
C THR A 25 6.97 3.56 1.90
N ASN A 26 6.79 2.25 1.76
CA ASN A 26 7.93 1.37 1.60
C ASN A 26 8.52 1.67 0.21
N GLU A 27 9.71 2.26 0.17
CA GLU A 27 10.39 2.63 -1.09
C GLU A 27 10.66 1.43 -2.01
N ASP A 28 10.52 0.20 -1.48
CA ASP A 28 10.83 -1.03 -2.19
C ASP A 28 9.65 -1.63 -2.96
N ILE A 29 8.44 -1.06 -2.83
CA ILE A 29 7.23 -1.54 -3.50
C ILE A 29 6.31 -0.38 -3.87
N HIS A 30 5.79 -0.41 -5.09
CA HIS A 30 4.81 0.53 -5.59
C HIS A 30 3.57 -0.22 -6.09
N VAL A 31 2.39 0.27 -5.72
CA VAL A 31 1.11 -0.27 -6.21
C VAL A 31 0.46 0.74 -7.13
N PHE A 32 0.20 0.30 -8.37
CA PHE A 32 -0.44 1.10 -9.40
C PHE A 32 -1.96 0.94 -9.35
N SER A 33 -2.45 -0.26 -9.03
CA SER A 33 -3.87 -0.54 -8.82
C SER A 33 -4.05 -1.63 -7.77
N PRO A 34 -5.05 -1.53 -6.88
CA PRO A 34 -5.88 -0.36 -6.62
C PRO A 34 -5.11 0.77 -5.92
N GLN A 35 -5.56 2.01 -6.12
CA GLN A 35 -5.05 3.16 -5.36
C GLN A 35 -5.68 3.21 -3.96
N SER A 36 -4.98 3.83 -3.01
CA SER A 36 -5.49 4.03 -1.65
C SER A 36 -6.83 4.77 -1.65
N LYS A 37 -7.78 4.28 -0.84
CA LYS A 37 -9.18 4.71 -0.70
C LYS A 37 -10.03 4.53 -1.95
N SER A 38 -9.58 3.75 -2.93
CA SER A 38 -10.37 3.43 -4.11
C SER A 38 -11.53 2.47 -3.78
N ILE A 39 -12.55 2.52 -4.62
CA ILE A 39 -13.67 1.58 -4.61
C ILE A 39 -13.42 0.55 -5.70
N VAL A 40 -13.48 -0.73 -5.35
CA VAL A 40 -13.27 -1.86 -6.27
C VAL A 40 -14.47 -2.80 -6.27
N ALA A 41 -14.69 -3.49 -7.38
CA ALA A 41 -15.68 -4.56 -7.45
C ALA A 41 -15.21 -5.79 -6.65
N GLN A 42 -16.10 -6.76 -6.47
CA GLN A 42 -15.77 -8.06 -5.84
C GLN A 42 -14.63 -8.80 -6.54
N THR A 43 -14.53 -8.67 -7.86
CA THR A 43 -13.41 -9.15 -8.65
C THR A 43 -12.61 -7.96 -9.18
N PHE A 44 -11.33 -7.90 -8.85
CA PHE A 44 -10.45 -6.83 -9.28
C PHE A 44 -9.00 -7.32 -9.38
N THR A 45 -8.22 -6.63 -10.20
CA THR A 45 -6.80 -6.94 -10.41
C THR A 45 -5.94 -5.97 -9.60
N ILE A 46 -4.93 -6.52 -8.94
CA ILE A 46 -3.84 -5.74 -8.36
C ILE A 46 -2.68 -5.69 -9.35
N GLU A 47 -2.04 -4.53 -9.44
CA GLU A 47 -0.90 -4.29 -10.32
C GLU A 47 0.08 -3.34 -9.62
N GLY A 48 1.37 -3.60 -9.81
CA GLY A 48 2.42 -2.78 -9.24
C GLY A 48 3.79 -3.33 -9.59
N GLU A 49 4.80 -2.86 -8.87
CA GLU A 49 6.17 -3.34 -8.98
C GLU A 49 6.81 -3.40 -7.60
N ALA A 50 7.69 -4.38 -7.39
CA ALA A 50 8.46 -4.49 -6.15
C ALA A 50 9.91 -4.82 -6.47
N ARG A 51 10.83 -4.47 -5.58
CA ARG A 51 12.23 -4.88 -5.68
C ARG A 51 12.32 -6.41 -5.64
N GLY A 52 13.21 -7.03 -6.41
CA GLY A 52 13.27 -8.50 -6.53
C GLY A 52 13.38 -9.27 -5.21
N TYR A 53 13.96 -8.69 -4.15
CA TYR A 53 13.99 -9.29 -2.81
C TYR A 53 12.65 -9.29 -2.05
N TRP A 54 11.60 -8.69 -2.60
CA TRP A 54 10.23 -8.88 -2.11
C TRP A 54 9.69 -10.27 -2.42
N TYR A 55 10.20 -10.89 -3.49
CA TYR A 55 9.72 -12.16 -4.00
C TYR A 55 10.49 -13.34 -3.40
N PHE A 56 9.80 -14.47 -3.31
CA PHE A 56 10.39 -15.79 -3.15
C PHE A 56 9.67 -16.73 -4.11
N GLU A 57 10.42 -17.49 -4.92
CA GLU A 57 9.83 -18.33 -5.97
C GLU A 57 8.86 -17.55 -6.89
N ALA A 58 9.27 -16.34 -7.30
CA ALA A 58 8.49 -15.42 -8.14
C ALA A 58 7.16 -14.92 -7.53
N THR A 59 6.93 -15.11 -6.23
CA THR A 59 5.69 -14.68 -5.59
C THR A 59 5.92 -14.00 -4.24
N PHE A 60 4.92 -13.27 -3.76
CA PHE A 60 4.89 -12.78 -2.39
C PHE A 60 3.47 -12.77 -1.81
N PRO A 61 3.31 -12.94 -0.49
CA PRO A 61 2.00 -13.03 0.14
C PRO A 61 1.23 -11.72 0.09
N LEU A 62 -0.09 -11.84 -0.07
CA LEU A 62 -1.03 -10.75 0.15
C LEU A 62 -2.27 -11.25 0.87
N ARG A 63 -2.96 -10.33 1.53
CA ARG A 63 -4.25 -10.59 2.17
C ARG A 63 -5.13 -9.37 2.14
N ILE A 64 -6.43 -9.60 2.32
CA ILE A 64 -7.43 -8.55 2.51
C ILE A 64 -8.03 -8.74 3.90
N GLU A 65 -8.01 -7.69 4.70
CA GLU A 65 -8.64 -7.64 6.02
C GLU A 65 -9.86 -6.71 6.01
N ASP A 66 -10.90 -7.04 6.77
CA ASP A 66 -12.01 -6.14 7.06
C ASP A 66 -11.61 -5.07 8.11
N LYS A 67 -12.55 -4.17 8.43
CA LYS A 67 -12.37 -3.13 9.45
C LYS A 67 -12.06 -3.65 10.86
N ASP A 68 -12.41 -4.90 11.16
CA ASP A 68 -12.22 -5.54 12.46
C ASP A 68 -10.93 -6.38 12.49
N GLY A 69 -10.19 -6.44 11.37
CA GLY A 69 -8.97 -7.21 11.21
C GLY A 69 -9.22 -8.69 10.87
N HIS A 70 -10.44 -9.07 10.48
CA HIS A 70 -10.70 -10.42 9.98
C HIS A 70 -10.22 -10.55 8.54
N THR A 71 -9.46 -11.62 8.28
CA THR A 71 -9.01 -11.94 6.93
C THR A 71 -10.18 -12.40 6.05
N LEU A 72 -10.46 -11.64 5.00
CA LEU A 72 -11.45 -11.97 3.96
C LEU A 72 -10.85 -12.83 2.85
N LEU A 73 -9.58 -12.62 2.53
CA LEU A 73 -8.86 -13.34 1.48
C LEU A 73 -7.37 -13.43 1.82
N GLN A 74 -6.73 -14.54 1.44
CA GLN A 74 -5.27 -14.67 1.36
C GLN A 74 -4.93 -15.20 -0.03
N SER A 75 -3.95 -14.57 -0.70
CA SER A 75 -3.43 -15.02 -2.00
C SER A 75 -1.93 -14.70 -2.10
N TYR A 76 -1.38 -14.80 -3.30
CA TYR A 76 -0.01 -14.45 -3.62
C TYR A 76 0.01 -13.58 -4.88
N ALA A 77 0.77 -12.49 -4.84
CA ALA A 77 1.07 -11.73 -6.06
C ALA A 77 2.19 -12.42 -6.84
N THR A 78 2.06 -12.46 -8.16
CA THR A 78 3.02 -13.14 -9.03
C THR A 78 3.85 -12.14 -9.82
N ALA A 79 5.18 -12.32 -9.84
CA ALA A 79 6.10 -11.55 -10.67
C ALA A 79 5.84 -11.79 -12.17
N GLN A 80 5.98 -10.75 -12.97
CA GLN A 80 5.75 -10.79 -14.42
C GLN A 80 7.05 -10.82 -15.23
N ASP A 81 8.20 -10.74 -14.57
CA ASP A 81 9.54 -10.80 -15.18
C ASP A 81 10.51 -11.52 -14.23
N ASP A 82 11.80 -11.58 -14.58
CA ASP A 82 12.86 -12.14 -13.75
C ASP A 82 12.97 -11.38 -12.42
N TRP A 83 12.65 -12.10 -11.34
CA TRP A 83 12.59 -11.56 -9.99
C TRP A 83 13.93 -11.62 -9.26
N MET A 84 14.93 -12.35 -9.77
CA MET A 84 16.23 -12.53 -9.12
C MET A 84 17.16 -11.32 -9.37
N THR A 85 16.63 -10.11 -9.19
CA THR A 85 17.33 -8.84 -9.46
C THR A 85 17.16 -7.86 -8.30
N GLU A 86 17.98 -6.82 -8.27
CA GLU A 86 17.78 -5.68 -7.36
C GLU A 86 16.84 -4.63 -7.94
N GLU A 87 16.36 -4.81 -9.18
CA GLU A 87 15.51 -3.85 -9.87
C GLU A 87 14.03 -4.01 -9.47
N TYR A 88 13.20 -3.05 -9.87
CA TYR A 88 11.75 -3.18 -9.77
C TYR A 88 11.25 -4.18 -10.79
N VAL A 89 10.46 -5.13 -10.31
CA VAL A 89 9.88 -6.22 -11.08
C VAL A 89 8.37 -6.06 -11.00
N PRO A 90 7.64 -6.03 -12.13
CA PRO A 90 6.19 -5.90 -12.10
C PRO A 90 5.54 -7.14 -11.47
N PHE A 91 4.42 -6.94 -10.77
CA PHE A 91 3.56 -8.02 -10.31
C PHE A 91 2.11 -7.79 -10.71
N THR A 92 1.34 -8.88 -10.77
CA THR A 92 -0.11 -8.82 -10.82
C THR A 92 -0.74 -10.02 -10.12
N GLU A 93 -2.00 -9.86 -9.73
CA GLU A 93 -2.88 -10.92 -9.25
C GLU A 93 -4.34 -10.49 -9.41
N GLU A 94 -5.21 -11.40 -9.87
CA GLU A 94 -6.65 -11.21 -9.86
C GLU A 94 -7.23 -11.74 -8.55
N LEU A 95 -7.97 -10.88 -7.84
CA LEU A 95 -8.57 -11.20 -6.55
C LEU A 95 -10.09 -11.26 -6.70
N SER A 96 -10.72 -12.22 -6.01
CA SER A 96 -12.17 -12.33 -5.93
C SER A 96 -12.60 -12.47 -4.47
N VAL A 97 -13.43 -11.53 -3.99
CA VAL A 97 -13.93 -11.48 -2.61
C VAL A 97 -15.45 -11.38 -2.61
N GLU A 98 -16.10 -12.32 -1.93
CA GLU A 98 -17.56 -12.30 -1.78
C GLU A 98 -17.97 -11.37 -0.64
N VAL A 99 -18.69 -10.29 -0.96
CA VAL A 99 -19.26 -9.35 0.01
C VAL A 99 -20.72 -9.09 -0.34
N SER A 100 -21.56 -8.86 0.67
CA SER A 100 -23.00 -8.58 0.48
C SER A 100 -23.35 -7.09 0.54
N GLU A 101 -22.41 -6.26 0.99
CA GLU A 101 -22.55 -4.82 1.15
C GLU A 101 -21.19 -4.14 0.95
N ASP A 102 -21.20 -2.81 0.80
CA ASP A 102 -19.97 -2.03 0.71
C ASP A 102 -19.11 -2.29 1.94
N THR A 103 -17.96 -2.93 1.73
CA THR A 103 -17.10 -3.42 2.79
C THR A 103 -15.78 -2.64 2.76
N PRO A 104 -15.56 -1.71 3.70
CA PRO A 104 -14.26 -1.11 3.92
C PRO A 104 -13.25 -2.18 4.30
N SER A 105 -12.15 -2.24 3.56
CA SER A 105 -11.12 -3.27 3.71
C SER A 105 -9.73 -2.69 3.58
N VAL A 106 -8.74 -3.48 3.97
CA VAL A 106 -7.32 -3.15 3.80
C VAL A 106 -6.68 -4.25 2.99
N LEU A 107 -6.17 -3.90 1.81
CA LEU A 107 -5.28 -4.77 1.04
C LEU A 107 -3.88 -4.66 1.62
N ILE A 108 -3.29 -5.79 1.99
CA ILE A 108 -1.99 -5.86 2.63
C ILE A 108 -1.08 -6.74 1.79
N LEU A 109 0.04 -6.17 1.36
CA LEU A 109 1.08 -6.89 0.60
C LEU A 109 2.27 -7.05 1.54
N GLU A 110 2.77 -8.28 1.64
CA GLU A 110 3.83 -8.68 2.54
C GLU A 110 5.05 -9.15 1.75
N LYS A 111 6.23 -8.68 2.14
CA LYS A 111 7.48 -9.19 1.63
C LYS A 111 7.63 -10.66 2.01
N SER A 112 7.98 -11.51 1.04
CA SER A 112 8.29 -12.91 1.29
C SER A 112 9.43 -13.04 2.32
N ASN A 113 9.16 -13.79 3.40
CA ASN A 113 10.12 -14.00 4.49
C ASN A 113 10.24 -15.48 4.86
N PRO A 114 10.96 -16.30 4.06
CA PRO A 114 11.14 -17.72 4.34
C PRO A 114 11.82 -18.02 5.69
N SER A 115 12.60 -17.06 6.21
CA SER A 115 13.28 -17.18 7.51
C SER A 115 12.35 -17.01 8.72
N GLY A 116 11.22 -16.32 8.54
CA GLY A 116 10.31 -15.93 9.62
C GLY A 116 10.87 -14.89 10.60
N LEU A 117 12.06 -14.32 10.36
CA LEU A 117 12.67 -13.33 11.25
C LEU A 117 12.02 -11.95 11.09
N PRO A 118 11.63 -11.26 12.17
CA PRO A 118 10.98 -9.94 12.08
C PRO A 118 11.81 -8.88 11.34
N GLU A 119 13.15 -8.94 11.41
CA GLU A 119 14.04 -8.02 10.69
C GLU A 119 13.96 -8.10 9.15
N HIS A 120 13.36 -9.17 8.62
CA HIS A 120 13.15 -9.37 7.18
C HIS A 120 11.70 -9.15 6.75
N ALA A 121 10.80 -8.92 7.72
CA ALA A 121 9.41 -8.64 7.46
C ALA A 121 9.24 -7.17 7.01
N ALA A 122 8.45 -6.99 5.96
CA ALA A 122 7.98 -5.68 5.53
C ALA A 122 6.58 -5.85 4.96
N GLU A 123 5.72 -4.85 5.16
CA GLU A 123 4.39 -4.84 4.56
C GLU A 123 4.00 -3.42 4.15
N ILE A 124 3.06 -3.33 3.21
CA ILE A 124 2.33 -2.11 2.89
C ILE A 124 0.83 -2.36 3.03
N ARG A 125 0.10 -1.32 3.41
CA ARG A 125 -1.34 -1.39 3.69
C ARG A 125 -2.07 -0.35 2.86
N ILE A 126 -3.02 -0.81 2.05
CA ILE A 126 -3.78 0.01 1.10
C ILE A 126 -5.25 -0.08 1.48
N PRO A 127 -5.81 0.97 2.11
CA PRO A 127 -7.24 1.04 2.35
C PRO A 127 -8.00 1.01 1.03
N ILE A 128 -9.03 0.18 0.93
CA ILE A 128 -9.94 0.08 -0.22
C ILE A 128 -11.38 -0.11 0.26
N THR A 129 -12.35 -0.04 -0.63
CA THR A 129 -13.74 -0.44 -0.35
C THR A 129 -14.20 -1.40 -1.43
N ILE A 130 -14.60 -2.60 -1.02
CA ILE A 130 -15.10 -3.64 -1.93
C ILE A 130 -16.62 -3.51 -1.99
N THR A 131 -17.17 -3.35 -3.18
CA THR A 131 -18.62 -3.25 -3.38
C THR A 131 -19.15 -4.54 -3.99
N PRO A 132 -20.29 -5.08 -3.51
CA PRO A 132 -20.99 -6.14 -4.21
C PRO A 132 -21.31 -5.64 -5.61
N GLY A 133 -20.96 -6.41 -6.64
CA GLY A 133 -21.46 -6.13 -7.98
C GLY A 133 -22.99 -6.10 -7.91
N LEU A 134 -23.64 -5.18 -8.63
CA LEU A 134 -25.09 -4.99 -8.57
C LEU A 134 -25.81 -6.35 -8.61
N SER A 135 -26.26 -6.82 -7.45
CA SER A 135 -27.22 -7.92 -7.43
C SER A 135 -28.51 -7.29 -7.98
N PRO A 136 -29.05 -7.78 -9.12
CA PRO A 136 -30.27 -7.21 -9.66
C PRO A 136 -31.32 -7.22 -8.53
N PRO A 137 -32.05 -6.12 -8.30
CA PRO A 137 -33.05 -6.08 -7.26
C PRO A 137 -33.99 -7.26 -7.47
N ASN A 138 -34.19 -8.08 -6.43
CA ASN A 138 -35.17 -9.16 -6.43
C ASN A 138 -36.47 -8.61 -7.01
N THR A 139 -36.78 -8.99 -8.25
CA THR A 139 -38.05 -8.59 -8.86
C THR A 139 -39.10 -9.49 -8.23
N PRO A 140 -40.05 -8.92 -7.46
CA PRO A 140 -41.05 -9.71 -6.74
C PRO A 140 -41.98 -10.49 -7.68
#